data_AF-A0A7V6D5C6-F1
#
_entry.id   AF-A0A7V6D5C6-F1
#
_cell.length_a   1.000
_cell.length_b   1.000
_cell.length_c   1.000
_cell.angle_alpha   90.00
_cell.angle_beta   90.00
_cell.angle_gamma   90.00
#
_symmetry.space_group_name_H-M   'P 1'
#
loop_
_entity.id
_entity.type
_entity.pdbx_description
1 polymer ?
#
loop_
_entity_poly.entity_id
_entity_poly.type
_entity_poly.pdbx_seq_one_letter_code
_entity_poly.pdbx_strand_id
1 'polypeptide(L)'
;MRLRPEVLQSGAAETDLVAQVRRSPAAPQFLDALRQTAPDLRAIPQTTYTLYREFERCGAREGYEAVYFAKRAQLTRGVFEMLLGDDSPRDAVHDLLWSICEETSWVLPAHEDQGPAFRELKPPPRTGPLGAHTALTREPDAIDLFAAETGASLAEAVYLLGERLAPEVRQRVRQEVERRIFKPYLAYGRGHW
;
A
#
# COMPACT_ATOMS: atom_id res chain seq x y z
N MET A 1 24.31 -9.48 -18.43
CA MET A 1 24.81 -8.57 -17.37
C MET A 1 24.52 -9.22 -16.03
N ARG A 2 25.51 -9.87 -15.40
CA ARG A 2 25.33 -10.51 -14.08
C ARG A 2 25.44 -9.43 -13.02
N LEU A 3 24.37 -9.17 -12.28
CA LEU A 3 24.40 -8.28 -11.11
C LEU A 3 25.33 -8.90 -10.07
N ARG A 4 26.25 -8.09 -9.54
CA ARG A 4 27.16 -8.51 -8.46
C ARG A 4 26.34 -8.76 -7.18
N PRO A 5 26.59 -9.85 -6.44
CA PRO A 5 25.86 -10.19 -5.22
C PRO A 5 26.14 -9.24 -4.04
N GLU A 6 27.05 -8.28 -4.21
CA GLU A 6 27.53 -7.36 -3.16
C GLU A 6 26.59 -6.15 -2.93
N VAL A 7 25.57 -5.93 -3.77
CA VAL A 7 24.72 -4.72 -3.72
C VAL A 7 23.56 -4.83 -2.72
N LEU A 8 23.38 -5.96 -2.04
CA LEU A 8 22.27 -6.20 -1.09
C LEU A 8 22.75 -6.70 0.28
N GLN A 9 23.81 -6.11 0.85
CA GLN A 9 24.06 -6.23 2.29
C GLN A 9 23.41 -5.04 3.02
N SER A 10 22.08 -5.11 3.24
CA SER A 10 21.30 -4.02 3.87
C SER A 10 21.24 -4.07 5.40
N GLY A 11 21.50 -5.23 6.02
CA GLY A 11 21.25 -5.42 7.46
C GLY A 11 22.03 -4.50 8.41
N ALA A 12 23.24 -4.07 8.04
CA ALA A 12 24.02 -3.13 8.85
C ALA A 12 23.48 -1.69 8.76
N ALA A 13 23.01 -1.27 7.59
CA ALA A 13 22.41 0.06 7.37
C ALA A 13 21.00 0.16 8.00
N GLU A 14 20.23 -0.93 7.97
CA GLU A 14 18.92 -1.03 8.65
C GLU A 14 19.02 -0.82 10.16
N THR A 15 19.96 -1.52 10.80
CA THR A 15 20.16 -1.46 12.25
C THR A 15 20.54 -0.05 12.69
N ASP A 16 21.35 0.64 11.89
CA ASP A 16 21.73 2.03 12.12
C ASP A 16 20.52 2.97 11.98
N LEU A 17 19.69 2.81 10.95
CA LEU A 17 18.49 3.62 10.75
C LEU A 17 17.48 3.47 11.91
N VAL A 18 17.17 2.25 12.32
CA VAL A 18 16.24 2.01 13.45
C VAL A 18 16.80 2.61 14.75
N ALA A 19 18.10 2.48 14.98
CA ALA A 19 18.76 3.10 16.13
C ALA A 19 18.74 4.63 16.06
N GLN A 20 18.83 5.23 14.87
CA GLN A 20 18.67 6.67 14.68
C GLN A 20 17.24 7.14 14.98
N VAL A 21 16.23 6.43 14.47
CA VAL A 21 14.80 6.73 14.75
C VAL A 21 14.53 6.67 16.25
N ARG A 22 14.98 5.61 16.94
CA ARG A 22 14.79 5.46 18.40
C ARG A 22 15.43 6.55 19.24
N ARG A 23 16.58 7.07 18.78
CA ARG A 23 17.31 8.15 19.47
C ARG A 23 16.79 9.54 19.12
N SER A 24 15.92 9.65 18.12
CA SER A 24 15.40 10.94 17.68
C SER A 24 14.50 11.55 18.75
N PRO A 25 14.75 12.79 19.20
CA PRO A 25 13.88 13.47 20.15
C PRO A 25 12.49 13.78 19.56
N ALA A 26 12.34 13.73 18.23
CA ALA A 26 11.07 13.91 17.55
C ALA A 26 10.20 12.63 17.52
N ALA A 27 10.79 11.46 17.78
CA ALA A 27 10.06 10.19 17.68
C ALA A 27 8.85 10.08 18.61
N PRO A 28 8.91 10.51 19.89
CA PRO A 28 7.73 10.51 20.76
C PRO A 28 6.61 11.43 20.24
N GLN A 29 6.97 12.63 19.77
CA GLN A 29 6.01 13.60 19.24
C GLN A 29 5.31 13.07 17.98
N PHE A 30 6.07 12.42 17.09
CA PHE A 30 5.52 11.80 15.91
C PHE A 30 4.62 10.61 16.25
N LEU A 31 5.02 9.78 17.23
CA LEU A 31 4.20 8.67 17.70
C LEU A 31 2.87 9.17 18.31
N ASP A 32 2.89 10.25 19.08
CA ASP A 32 1.68 10.82 19.66
C ASP A 32 0.72 11.34 18.57
N ALA A 33 1.25 11.98 17.52
CA ALA A 33 0.46 12.39 16.35
C ALA A 33 -0.15 11.19 15.60
N LEU A 34 0.60 10.09 15.46
CA LEU A 34 0.10 8.86 14.85
C LEU A 34 -1.01 8.21 15.70
N ARG A 35 -0.88 8.23 17.03
CA ARG A 35 -1.93 7.73 17.95
C ARG A 35 -3.20 8.55 17.89
N GLN A 36 -3.11 9.86 17.67
CA GLN A 36 -4.29 10.71 17.48
C GLN A 36 -4.96 10.45 16.12
N THR A 37 -4.16 10.28 15.06
CA THR A 37 -4.65 10.02 13.70
C THR A 37 -5.29 8.62 13.58
N ALA A 38 -4.67 7.61 14.19
CA ALA A 38 -5.11 6.22 14.14
C ALA A 38 -5.24 5.65 15.57
N PRO A 39 -6.29 6.00 16.33
CA PRO A 39 -6.40 5.64 17.75
C PRO A 39 -6.61 4.15 18.01
N ASP A 40 -7.25 3.44 17.07
CA ASP A 40 -7.48 2.00 17.14
C ASP A 40 -6.83 1.29 15.96
N LEU A 41 -5.97 0.30 16.24
CA LEU A 41 -5.32 -0.53 15.23
C LEU A 41 -6.13 -1.79 14.89
N ARG A 42 -7.10 -2.17 15.72
CA ARG A 42 -7.86 -3.43 15.59
C ARG A 42 -9.17 -3.22 14.82
N ALA A 43 -9.74 -2.02 14.85
CA ALA A 43 -10.86 -1.65 14.01
C ALA A 43 -10.41 -1.35 12.57
N ILE A 44 -10.18 -2.40 11.77
CA ILE A 44 -9.69 -2.28 10.38
C ILE A 44 -10.82 -1.80 9.45
N PRO A 45 -10.73 -0.59 8.86
CA PRO A 45 -11.74 -0.06 7.95
C PRO A 45 -11.85 -0.90 6.67
N GLN A 46 -13.05 -1.04 6.13
CA GLN A 46 -13.29 -1.84 4.92
C GLN A 46 -13.50 -0.96 3.69
N THR A 47 -12.72 -1.21 2.64
CA THR A 47 -12.81 -0.56 1.34
C THR A 47 -13.85 -1.27 0.46
N THR A 48 -15.11 -1.14 0.85
CA THR A 48 -16.21 -1.87 0.20
C THR A 48 -16.49 -1.39 -1.23
N TYR A 49 -17.04 -2.27 -2.06
CA TYR A 49 -17.51 -1.93 -3.41
C TYR A 49 -18.53 -0.78 -3.41
N THR A 50 -19.43 -0.75 -2.43
CA THR A 50 -20.45 0.30 -2.32
C THR A 50 -19.81 1.67 -2.18
N LEU A 51 -18.81 1.82 -1.28
CA LEU A 51 -18.05 3.06 -1.12
C LEU A 51 -17.28 3.42 -2.39
N TYR A 52 -16.65 2.43 -3.03
CA TYR A 52 -15.88 2.65 -4.26
C TYR A 52 -16.76 3.26 -5.36
N ARG A 53 -17.99 2.78 -5.50
CA ARG A 53 -18.92 3.19 -6.58
C ARG A 53 -19.71 4.46 -6.29
N GLU A 54 -19.58 5.06 -5.12
CA GLU A 54 -20.19 6.37 -4.85
C GLU A 54 -19.67 7.43 -5.84
N PHE A 55 -18.40 7.33 -6.22
CA PHE A 55 -17.79 8.26 -7.16
C PHE A 55 -18.47 8.19 -8.53
N GLU A 56 -18.74 7.00 -9.04
CA GLU A 56 -19.44 6.83 -10.32
C GLU A 56 -20.90 7.31 -10.24
N ARG A 57 -21.57 7.10 -9.09
CA ARG A 57 -22.99 7.45 -8.90
C ARG A 57 -23.23 8.95 -8.77
N CYS A 58 -22.38 9.65 -8.02
CA CYS A 58 -22.59 11.06 -7.68
C CYS A 58 -21.33 11.90 -7.56
N GLY A 59 -20.16 11.37 -7.90
CA GLY A 59 -18.87 12.07 -7.81
C GLY A 59 -18.26 12.15 -6.41
N ALA A 60 -18.94 11.62 -5.39
CA ALA A 60 -18.42 11.59 -4.02
C ALA A 60 -17.37 10.48 -3.88
N ARG A 61 -16.19 10.82 -3.35
CA ARG A 61 -15.08 9.87 -3.12
C ARG A 61 -14.50 9.91 -1.72
N GLU A 62 -14.86 10.92 -0.95
CA GLU A 62 -14.37 11.21 0.39
C GLU A 62 -14.64 10.04 1.35
N GLY A 63 -15.79 9.37 1.20
CA GLY A 63 -16.13 8.19 1.99
C GLY A 63 -15.17 7.01 1.79
N TYR A 64 -14.81 6.72 0.53
CA TYR A 64 -13.83 5.68 0.22
C TYR A 64 -12.41 6.11 0.62
N GLU A 65 -12.03 7.35 0.31
CA GLU A 65 -10.71 7.91 0.65
C GLU A 65 -10.47 7.88 2.17
N ALA A 66 -11.46 8.24 2.97
CA ALA A 66 -11.36 8.24 4.43
C ALA A 66 -10.98 6.85 4.96
N VAL A 67 -11.70 5.79 4.55
CA VAL A 67 -11.39 4.42 5.01
C VAL A 67 -10.09 3.88 4.42
N TYR A 68 -9.78 4.25 3.18
CA TYR A 68 -8.54 3.87 2.50
C TYR A 68 -7.32 4.42 3.25
N PHE A 69 -7.28 5.73 3.50
CA PHE A 69 -6.16 6.39 4.17
C PHE A 69 -6.09 6.05 5.66
N ALA A 70 -7.23 5.89 6.34
CA ALA A 70 -7.24 5.47 7.74
C ALA A 70 -6.52 4.13 7.95
N LYS A 71 -6.73 3.15 7.05
CA LYS A 71 -6.04 1.86 7.11
C LYS A 71 -4.52 1.99 6.91
N ARG A 72 -4.06 2.85 6.00
CA ARG A 72 -2.61 3.12 5.82
C ARG A 72 -2.03 3.80 7.07
N ALA A 73 -2.74 4.77 7.64
CA ALA A 73 -2.32 5.44 8.87
C ALA A 73 -2.22 4.47 10.07
N GLN A 74 -3.16 3.52 10.19
CA GLN A 74 -3.08 2.43 11.18
C GLN A 74 -1.82 1.58 10.98
N LEU A 75 -1.51 1.19 9.73
CA LEU A 75 -0.28 0.44 9.44
C LEU A 75 0.97 1.24 9.82
N THR A 76 1.06 2.50 9.40
CA THR A 76 2.19 3.38 9.73
C THR A 76 2.38 3.50 11.24
N ARG A 77 1.29 3.72 12.00
CA ARG A 77 1.33 3.76 13.46
C ARG A 77 1.87 2.45 14.04
N GLY A 78 1.30 1.30 13.67
CA GLY A 78 1.69 0.01 14.24
C GLY A 78 3.15 -0.35 13.94
N VAL A 79 3.60 -0.10 12.71
CA VAL A 79 5.02 -0.27 12.33
C VAL A 79 5.91 0.65 13.16
N PHE A 80 5.53 1.91 13.35
CA PHE A 80 6.33 2.87 14.12
C PHE A 80 6.42 2.52 15.62
N GLU A 81 5.31 2.09 16.24
CA GLU A 81 5.28 1.56 17.62
C GLU A 81 6.24 0.37 17.77
N MET A 82 6.16 -0.58 16.83
CA MET A 82 7.09 -1.71 16.77
C MET A 82 8.54 -1.23 16.62
N LEU A 83 8.83 -0.29 15.73
CA LEU A 83 10.19 0.22 15.55
C LEU A 83 10.74 0.84 16.82
N LEU A 84 9.92 1.52 17.62
CA LEU A 84 10.32 2.09 18.90
C LEU A 84 10.47 1.07 20.04
N GLY A 85 10.14 -0.21 19.78
CA GLY A 85 10.39 -1.32 20.70
C GLY A 85 9.13 -1.89 21.36
N ASP A 86 7.95 -1.38 21.03
CA ASP A 86 6.68 -1.93 21.51
C ASP A 86 6.17 -3.00 20.54
N ASP A 87 6.26 -4.27 20.93
CA ASP A 87 5.77 -5.40 20.14
C ASP A 87 4.27 -5.67 20.33
N SER A 88 3.56 -4.94 21.19
CA SER A 88 2.13 -5.17 21.46
C SER A 88 1.19 -5.04 20.23
N PRO A 89 1.46 -4.22 19.19
CA PRO A 89 0.59 -4.14 18.03
C PRO A 89 0.94 -5.17 16.93
N ARG A 90 1.85 -6.11 17.17
CA ARG A 90 2.33 -7.06 16.15
C ARG A 90 1.20 -7.78 15.41
N ASP A 91 0.23 -8.33 16.12
CA ASP A 91 -0.89 -9.05 15.50
C ASP A 91 -1.76 -8.09 14.68
N ALA A 92 -2.01 -6.88 15.18
CA ALA A 92 -2.73 -5.86 14.42
C ALA A 92 -1.97 -5.44 13.15
N VAL A 93 -0.63 -5.35 13.20
CA VAL A 93 0.20 -5.08 12.01
C VAL A 93 0.10 -6.22 11.01
N HIS A 94 0.10 -7.49 11.46
CA HIS A 94 -0.16 -8.62 10.57
C HIS A 94 -1.53 -8.51 9.88
N ASP A 95 -2.59 -8.25 10.65
CA ASP A 95 -3.95 -8.13 10.13
C ASP A 95 -4.09 -6.96 9.14
N LEU A 96 -3.43 -5.83 9.42
CA LEU A 96 -3.41 -4.66 8.53
C LEU A 96 -2.68 -4.94 7.22
N LEU A 97 -1.48 -5.54 7.28
CA LEU A 97 -0.73 -5.95 6.09
C LEU A 97 -1.55 -6.93 5.25
N TRP A 98 -2.18 -7.89 5.90
CA TRP A 98 -3.03 -8.89 5.25
C TRP A 98 -4.24 -8.24 4.58
N SER A 99 -4.97 -7.40 5.31
CA SER A 99 -6.15 -6.70 4.79
C SER A 99 -5.82 -5.78 3.61
N ILE A 100 -4.69 -5.06 3.64
CA ILE A 100 -4.26 -4.21 2.51
C ILE A 100 -3.93 -5.07 1.29
N CYS A 101 -3.28 -6.22 1.48
CA CYS A 101 -3.01 -7.18 0.40
C CYS A 101 -4.28 -7.73 -0.26
N GLU A 102 -5.36 -7.85 0.52
CA GLU A 102 -6.66 -8.36 0.08
C GLU A 102 -7.56 -7.31 -0.59
N GLU A 103 -7.18 -6.02 -0.53
CA GLU A 103 -7.96 -4.99 -1.20
C GLU A 103 -8.07 -5.29 -2.70
N THR A 104 -9.30 -5.21 -3.22
CA THR A 104 -9.59 -5.46 -4.65
C THR A 104 -8.70 -4.59 -5.54
N SER A 105 -8.47 -3.34 -5.15
CA SER A 105 -7.58 -2.41 -5.85
C SER A 105 -6.86 -1.49 -4.86
N TRP A 106 -5.64 -1.07 -5.21
CA TRP A 106 -4.90 0.00 -4.52
C TRP A 106 -5.05 1.35 -5.24
N VAL A 107 -5.97 1.43 -6.20
CA VAL A 107 -6.26 2.62 -6.99
C VAL A 107 -7.53 3.27 -6.44
N LEU A 108 -7.51 4.58 -6.22
CA LEU A 108 -8.70 5.32 -5.78
C LEU A 108 -9.79 5.36 -6.87
N PRO A 109 -11.08 5.50 -6.51
CA PRO A 109 -12.19 5.47 -7.47
C PRO A 109 -12.04 6.44 -8.64
N ALA A 110 -11.61 7.68 -8.39
CA ALA A 110 -11.42 8.69 -9.44
C ALA A 110 -10.28 8.36 -10.42
N HIS A 111 -9.46 7.37 -10.11
CA HIS A 111 -8.28 6.95 -10.87
C HIS A 111 -8.49 5.56 -11.50
N GLU A 112 -9.68 4.97 -11.41
CA GLU A 112 -9.94 3.65 -11.95
C GLU A 112 -9.78 3.56 -13.49
N ASP A 113 -9.81 4.73 -14.11
CA ASP A 113 -9.78 5.06 -15.53
C ASP A 113 -8.35 5.40 -16.01
N GLN A 114 -7.38 4.55 -15.69
CA GLN A 114 -5.97 4.79 -16.02
C GLN A 114 -5.32 3.57 -16.66
N GLY A 115 -4.26 3.77 -17.44
CA GLY A 115 -3.41 2.71 -17.99
C GLY A 115 -3.33 2.66 -19.52
N PRO A 116 -2.43 1.82 -20.08
CA PRO A 116 -2.21 1.72 -21.52
C PRO A 116 -3.47 1.30 -22.26
N ALA A 117 -4.10 0.20 -21.81
CA ALA A 117 -5.30 -0.33 -22.43
C ALA A 117 -6.46 0.67 -22.37
N PHE A 118 -6.55 1.48 -21.30
CA PHE A 118 -7.60 2.48 -21.11
C PHE A 118 -7.68 3.49 -22.28
N ARG A 119 -6.53 3.97 -22.78
CA ARG A 119 -6.49 4.90 -23.92
C ARG A 119 -6.83 4.24 -25.26
N GLU A 120 -6.75 2.92 -25.32
CA GLU A 120 -6.99 2.11 -26.52
C GLU A 120 -8.43 1.56 -26.56
N LEU A 121 -9.17 1.61 -25.46
CA LEU A 121 -10.58 1.18 -25.39
C LEU A 121 -11.47 1.99 -26.36
N LYS A 122 -12.27 1.27 -27.15
CA LYS A 122 -13.30 1.85 -28.04
C LYS A 122 -14.67 1.24 -27.73
N PRO A 123 -15.70 2.03 -27.41
CA PRO A 123 -15.67 3.50 -27.26
C PRO A 123 -14.89 3.92 -26.01
N PRO A 124 -14.45 5.19 -25.92
CA PRO A 124 -13.71 5.64 -24.76
C PRO A 124 -14.59 5.51 -23.50
N PRO A 125 -14.04 5.00 -22.39
CA PRO A 125 -14.75 4.65 -21.16
C PRO A 125 -15.69 5.74 -20.59
N ARG A 126 -15.44 7.02 -20.87
CA ARG A 126 -16.30 8.13 -20.42
C ARG A 126 -17.59 8.33 -21.24
N THR A 127 -17.90 7.45 -22.17
CA THR A 127 -19.13 7.50 -22.99
C THR A 127 -20.25 6.57 -22.50
N GLY A 128 -20.01 5.80 -21.44
CA GLY A 128 -20.99 4.92 -20.81
C GLY A 128 -20.49 4.38 -19.45
N PRO A 129 -21.26 3.54 -18.74
CA PRO A 129 -20.81 2.91 -17.51
C PRO A 129 -19.53 2.13 -17.77
N LEU A 130 -18.55 2.28 -16.88
CA LEU A 130 -17.29 1.58 -16.99
C LEU A 130 -17.57 0.08 -16.82
N GLY A 131 -17.49 -0.67 -17.91
CA GLY A 131 -17.65 -2.12 -17.90
C GLY A 131 -16.51 -2.83 -17.13
N ALA A 132 -16.29 -4.11 -17.44
CA ALA A 132 -15.29 -4.97 -16.80
C ALA A 132 -13.80 -4.59 -17.06
N HIS A 133 -13.49 -3.33 -17.38
CA HIS A 133 -12.16 -2.84 -17.76
C HIS A 133 -11.62 -1.75 -16.82
N THR A 134 -12.14 -1.64 -15.59
CA THR A 134 -11.62 -0.72 -14.56
C THR A 134 -10.46 -1.34 -13.78
N ALA A 135 -9.77 -0.53 -12.99
CA ALA A 135 -8.80 -1.00 -11.99
C ALA A 135 -9.38 -1.99 -10.95
N LEU A 136 -10.69 -2.26 -10.93
CA LEU A 136 -11.29 -3.31 -10.09
C LEU A 136 -11.24 -4.72 -10.70
N THR A 137 -11.25 -4.83 -12.03
CA THR A 137 -11.50 -6.13 -12.70
C THR A 137 -10.38 -6.53 -13.65
N ARG A 138 -9.49 -5.61 -14.04
CA ARG A 138 -8.35 -5.91 -14.90
C ARG A 138 -7.12 -6.31 -14.08
N GLU A 139 -6.26 -7.13 -14.67
CA GLU A 139 -4.93 -7.34 -14.11
C GLU A 139 -4.15 -6.01 -14.09
N PRO A 140 -3.29 -5.77 -13.08
CA PRO A 140 -2.45 -4.59 -13.03
C PRO A 140 -1.60 -4.46 -14.31
N ASP A 141 -1.81 -3.38 -15.07
CA ASP A 141 -1.10 -3.09 -16.32
C ASP A 141 -0.55 -1.64 -16.34
N ALA A 142 -0.75 -0.93 -15.24
CA ALA A 142 -0.35 0.44 -15.00
C ALA A 142 -0.12 0.64 -13.51
N ILE A 143 0.66 1.65 -13.16
CA ILE A 143 0.98 1.97 -11.77
C ILE A 143 0.38 3.34 -11.48
N ASP A 144 -0.72 3.34 -10.74
CA ASP A 144 -1.28 4.55 -10.14
C ASP A 144 -0.38 5.03 -8.99
N LEU A 145 -0.44 6.34 -8.69
CA LEU A 145 0.34 6.94 -7.61
C LEU A 145 0.03 6.29 -6.25
N PHE A 146 -1.25 6.08 -5.92
CA PHE A 146 -1.62 5.48 -4.63
C PHE A 146 -1.34 3.99 -4.57
N ALA A 147 -1.33 3.31 -5.72
CA ALA A 147 -0.84 1.95 -5.81
C ALA A 147 0.67 1.88 -5.54
N ALA A 148 1.46 2.79 -6.14
CA ALA A 148 2.90 2.90 -5.87
C ALA A 148 3.19 3.21 -4.40
N GLU A 149 2.49 4.18 -3.82
CA GLU A 149 2.61 4.55 -2.40
C GLU A 149 2.28 3.37 -1.49
N THR A 150 1.17 2.66 -1.76
CA THR A 150 0.80 1.45 -1.00
C THR A 150 1.88 0.38 -1.12
N GLY A 151 2.39 0.13 -2.33
CA GLY A 151 3.46 -0.83 -2.56
C GLY A 151 4.74 -0.48 -1.79
N ALA A 152 5.10 0.80 -1.75
CA ALA A 152 6.25 1.29 -0.98
C ALA A 152 6.04 1.11 0.52
N SER A 153 4.90 1.54 1.08
CA SER A 153 4.61 1.38 2.52
C SER A 153 4.62 -0.08 2.97
N LEU A 154 4.09 -0.99 2.14
CA LEU A 154 4.13 -2.43 2.43
C LEU A 154 5.56 -2.98 2.39
N ALA A 155 6.36 -2.59 1.40
CA ALA A 155 7.76 -3.00 1.29
C ALA A 155 8.60 -2.48 2.45
N GLU A 156 8.40 -1.22 2.85
CA GLU A 156 9.02 -0.60 4.02
C GLU A 156 8.66 -1.33 5.31
N ALA A 157 7.39 -1.68 5.53
CA ALA A 157 6.98 -2.45 6.70
C ALA A 157 7.72 -3.79 6.80
N VAL A 158 7.81 -4.53 5.68
CA VAL A 158 8.54 -5.81 5.61
C VAL A 158 10.04 -5.63 5.84
N TYR A 159 10.62 -4.58 5.27
CA TYR A 159 12.04 -4.26 5.41
C TYR A 159 12.40 -3.87 6.85
N LEU A 160 11.65 -2.94 7.44
CA LEU A 160 11.93 -2.37 8.76
C LEU A 160 11.65 -3.34 9.91
N LEU A 161 10.62 -4.21 9.77
CA LEU A 161 10.25 -5.16 10.82
C LEU A 161 10.92 -6.53 10.66
N GLY A 162 11.30 -6.92 9.44
CA GLY A 162 12.08 -8.12 9.17
C GLY A 162 11.49 -9.38 9.81
N GLU A 163 12.32 -10.13 10.54
CA GLU A 163 11.95 -11.38 11.22
C GLU A 163 10.93 -11.22 12.36
N ARG A 164 10.56 -9.97 12.73
CA ARG A 164 9.47 -9.73 13.71
C ARG A 164 8.08 -10.01 13.10
N LEU A 165 7.99 -10.05 11.78
CA LEU A 165 6.79 -10.43 11.06
C LEU A 165 6.78 -11.94 10.76
N ALA A 166 5.61 -12.55 10.83
CA ALA A 166 5.41 -13.93 10.44
C ALA A 166 5.87 -14.17 8.98
N PRO A 167 6.59 -15.26 8.67
CA PRO A 167 7.12 -15.54 7.33
C PRO A 167 6.05 -15.48 6.23
N GLU A 168 4.85 -16.00 6.49
CA GLU A 168 3.72 -16.04 5.56
C GLU A 168 3.17 -14.64 5.25
N VAL A 169 3.16 -13.73 6.23
CA VAL A 169 2.74 -12.32 6.02
C VAL A 169 3.74 -11.62 5.12
N ARG A 170 5.04 -11.80 5.37
CA ARG A 170 6.10 -11.24 4.52
C ARG A 170 6.02 -11.77 3.09
N GLN A 171 5.77 -13.07 2.94
CA GLN A 171 5.62 -13.68 1.63
C GLN A 171 4.41 -13.13 0.87
N ARG A 172 3.26 -13.01 1.53
CA ARG A 172 2.05 -12.45 0.90
C ARG A 172 2.27 -11.01 0.44
N VAL A 173 2.85 -10.16 1.29
CA VAL A 173 3.18 -8.78 0.94
C VAL A 173 4.09 -8.72 -0.28
N ARG A 174 5.18 -9.51 -0.30
CA ARG A 174 6.09 -9.57 -1.45
C ARG A 174 5.38 -9.97 -2.74
N GLN A 175 4.50 -10.97 -2.68
CA GLN A 175 3.73 -11.43 -3.84
C GLN A 175 2.78 -10.36 -4.38
N GLU A 176 2.06 -9.63 -3.52
CA GLU A 176 1.17 -8.56 -3.98
C GLU A 176 1.94 -7.36 -4.52
N VAL A 177 3.05 -6.95 -3.88
CA VAL A 177 3.91 -5.87 -4.40
C VAL A 177 4.51 -6.26 -5.74
N GLU A 178 4.98 -7.50 -5.89
CA GLU A 178 5.47 -8.01 -7.17
C GLU A 178 4.36 -8.00 -8.24
N ARG A 179 3.17 -8.50 -7.90
CA ARG A 179 2.03 -8.58 -8.82
C ARG A 179 1.55 -7.20 -9.27
N ARG A 180 1.42 -6.25 -8.35
CA ARG A 180 0.74 -4.97 -8.60
C ARG A 180 1.70 -3.84 -8.98
N ILE A 181 2.99 -3.95 -8.65
CA ILE A 181 3.98 -2.88 -8.89
C ILE A 181 5.07 -3.35 -9.85
N PHE A 182 5.83 -4.39 -9.50
CA PHE A 182 7.02 -4.75 -10.28
C PHE A 182 6.68 -5.43 -11.62
N LYS A 183 5.71 -6.34 -11.67
CA LYS A 183 5.30 -6.96 -12.94
C LYS A 183 4.78 -5.94 -13.95
N PRO A 184 3.86 -5.02 -13.58
CA PRO A 184 3.44 -3.95 -14.49
C PRO A 184 4.60 -3.04 -14.88
N TYR A 185 5.46 -2.68 -13.91
CA TYR A 185 6.65 -1.85 -14.20
C TYR A 185 7.58 -2.50 -15.23
N LEU A 186 7.83 -3.80 -15.13
CA LEU A 186 8.72 -4.49 -16.05
C LEU A 186 8.07 -4.76 -17.42
N ALA A 187 6.76 -5.00 -17.44
CA ALA A 187 6.01 -5.28 -18.66
C ALA A 187 5.74 -4.01 -19.49
N TYR A 188 5.36 -2.91 -18.85
CA TYR A 188 4.90 -1.67 -19.48
C TYR A 188 5.89 -0.51 -19.31
N GLY A 189 7.07 -0.84 -18.76
CA GLY A 189 8.26 -0.04 -18.39
C GLY A 189 8.69 1.11 -19.27
N ARG A 190 8.37 1.02 -20.54
CA ARG A 190 9.04 1.80 -21.58
C ARG A 190 8.07 2.62 -22.39
N GLY A 191 6.77 2.52 -22.12
CA GLY A 191 5.73 3.18 -22.89
C GLY A 191 4.85 4.18 -22.12
N HIS A 192 4.86 4.15 -20.78
CA HIS A 192 3.73 4.70 -20.01
C HIS A 192 4.08 5.47 -18.74
N TRP A 193 5.36 5.76 -18.49
CA TRP A 193 5.83 6.63 -17.40
C TRP A 193 6.92 7.57 -17.88
#